data_AF-A0A837DBN7-F1
#
_entry.id   AF-A0A837DBN7-F1
#
_cell.length_a   1.000
_cell.length_b   1.000
_cell.length_c   1.000
_cell.angle_alpha   90.00
_cell.angle_beta   90.00
_cell.angle_gamma   90.00
#
_symmetry.space_group_name_H-M   'P 1'
#
loop_
_entity.id
_entity.type
_entity.pdbx_description
1 polymer ?
#
loop_
_entity_poly.entity_id
_entity_poly.type
_entity_poly.pdbx_seq_one_letter_code
_entity_poly.pdbx_strand_id
1 'polypeptide(L)'
;MAGRDDWRERTSETDLVDELLQPSGPHPRTRLLNRVQRGIGNAFVIIGALVGLLAVAYVVDVVLSAGKVPRGVTVNGVSVAGLDRKEAEAVLRRELGPRVEKPVELRAGEVTVSLDPGELGLAVNWAATVERAARQPWDPWTRALSFFREQDTPLVTVVDERTARERLDDLVERRINRPAVDGGIGFRAPDAEDDVGRGAVQPQAIEPKAGVRVSGVDTVVEAMRSRWPGVDRFDLPVEPVEPKLTSRAVDAALEGIVRPLLAGPILLRGNGVESVLLPEDVRRALRFEIRHGELHVMLDHAVLRAAVATELRASEKPAKNAALVSATGVSGVPKVLPSEPGARIDWDRTFTELMRTVTRPAAEAEAGVEAEALWGPQIPSVPGESREREVPVVYDILEPAVTTDDLLRSRHAPN
;
A
#
# COMPACT_ATOMS: atom_id res chain seq x y z
N MET A 1 -93.42 -17.08 -51.73
CA MET A 1 -92.80 -18.40 -52.02
C MET A 1 -92.71 -19.11 -50.68
N ALA A 2 -93.73 -19.90 -50.31
CA ALA A 2 -93.83 -21.36 -50.53
C ALA A 2 -92.78 -22.11 -49.68
N GLY A 3 -93.10 -23.06 -48.80
CA GLY A 3 -94.32 -23.80 -48.44
C GLY A 3 -94.06 -24.55 -47.12
N ARG A 4 -95.09 -24.94 -46.35
CA ARG A 4 -95.75 -26.28 -46.38
C ARG A 4 -94.79 -27.40 -45.92
N ASP A 5 -95.09 -28.31 -44.99
CA ASP A 5 -96.29 -28.93 -44.42
C ASP A 5 -95.92 -29.38 -42.98
N ASP A 6 -96.78 -29.72 -42.03
CA ASP A 6 -97.67 -30.89 -42.04
C ASP A 6 -98.62 -30.84 -40.82
N TRP A 7 -99.76 -31.47 -41.03
CA TRP A 7 -100.94 -31.58 -40.19
C TRP A 7 -100.85 -32.75 -39.20
N ARG A 8 -101.60 -32.65 -38.09
CA ARG A 8 -102.68 -33.60 -37.66
C ARG A 8 -102.99 -33.40 -36.17
N GLU A 9 -104.21 -32.94 -35.88
CA GLU A 9 -105.34 -33.72 -35.31
C GLU A 9 -105.37 -33.57 -33.78
N ARG A 10 -106.24 -32.74 -33.20
CA ARG A 10 -107.71 -32.81 -33.11
C ARG A 10 -108.18 -34.00 -32.27
N THR A 11 -108.52 -33.72 -31.02
CA THR A 11 -109.68 -34.33 -30.35
C THR A 11 -110.44 -33.24 -29.60
N SER A 12 -111.70 -33.13 -29.98
CA SER A 12 -112.73 -32.25 -29.45
C SER A 12 -113.33 -32.87 -28.19
N GLU A 13 -113.67 -32.00 -27.23
CA GLU A 13 -115.00 -31.98 -26.60
C GLU A 13 -115.40 -33.27 -25.86
N THR A 14 -115.06 -33.36 -24.56
CA THR A 14 -115.99 -33.71 -23.46
C THR A 14 -115.39 -33.77 -22.03
N ASP A 15 -114.09 -33.53 -21.80
CA ASP A 15 -113.50 -33.84 -20.46
C ASP A 15 -113.09 -32.66 -19.55
N LEU A 16 -113.39 -31.39 -19.89
CA LEU A 16 -112.98 -30.26 -19.02
C LEU A 16 -114.08 -29.67 -18.14
N VAL A 17 -115.28 -30.27 -18.15
CA VAL A 17 -116.44 -29.78 -17.39
C VAL A 17 -116.60 -30.42 -16.00
N ASP A 18 -115.71 -31.33 -15.59
CA ASP A 18 -115.72 -31.96 -14.25
C ASP A 18 -114.45 -31.70 -13.39
N GLU A 19 -113.51 -30.84 -13.82
CA GLU A 19 -112.25 -30.57 -13.09
C GLU A 19 -112.07 -29.11 -12.59
N LEU A 20 -113.10 -28.26 -12.67
CA LEU A 20 -113.02 -26.87 -12.18
C LEU A 20 -113.97 -26.52 -11.03
N LEU A 21 -114.67 -27.51 -10.48
CA LEU A 21 -115.41 -27.38 -9.23
C LEU A 21 -114.59 -27.91 -8.04
N GLN A 22 -113.64 -27.13 -7.54
CA GLN A 22 -113.31 -27.16 -6.11
C GLN A 22 -113.13 -25.76 -5.53
N PRO A 23 -113.70 -25.51 -4.33
CA PRO A 23 -113.76 -24.19 -3.74
C PRO A 23 -112.37 -23.73 -3.32
N SER A 24 -112.00 -22.52 -3.74
CA SER A 24 -110.77 -21.83 -3.36
C SER A 24 -110.67 -21.71 -1.84
N GLY A 25 -110.01 -22.69 -1.23
CA GLY A 25 -109.69 -22.72 0.19
C GLY A 25 -108.72 -21.60 0.59
N PRO A 26 -108.67 -21.26 1.89
CA PRO A 26 -107.94 -20.12 2.39
C PRO A 26 -106.43 -20.27 2.20
N HIS A 27 -105.78 -19.15 1.87
CA HIS A 27 -104.33 -19.05 1.72
C HIS A 27 -103.57 -19.79 2.83
N PRO A 28 -102.68 -20.74 2.49
CA PRO A 28 -101.84 -21.38 3.49
C PRO A 28 -100.86 -20.34 4.02
N ARG A 29 -101.09 -19.88 5.25
CA ARG A 29 -100.07 -19.27 6.09
C ARG A 29 -98.88 -20.22 6.12
N THR A 30 -97.75 -19.79 5.57
CA THR A 30 -96.47 -20.51 5.62
C THR A 30 -96.03 -20.71 7.08
N ARG A 31 -96.50 -21.78 7.71
CA ARG A 31 -96.01 -22.32 9.00
C ARG A 31 -94.80 -23.23 8.79
N LEU A 32 -93.81 -22.80 8.00
CA LEU A 32 -92.55 -23.51 7.78
C LEU A 32 -91.30 -22.71 8.22
N LEU A 33 -91.47 -21.64 8.99
CA LEU A 33 -90.33 -20.82 9.45
C LEU A 33 -89.92 -21.06 10.92
N ASN A 34 -90.66 -21.87 11.70
CA ASN A 34 -90.41 -21.98 13.14
C ASN A 34 -89.49 -23.15 13.59
N ARG A 35 -89.04 -24.02 12.68
CA ARG A 35 -88.04 -25.07 13.01
C ARG A 35 -86.62 -24.70 12.59
N VAL A 36 -86.49 -23.97 11.49
CA VAL A 36 -85.21 -23.47 10.97
C VAL A 36 -84.69 -22.30 11.82
N GLN A 37 -85.56 -21.44 12.35
CA GLN A 37 -85.16 -20.36 13.27
C GLN A 37 -84.53 -20.85 14.59
N ARG A 38 -84.95 -22.00 15.14
CA ARG A 38 -84.35 -22.56 16.37
C ARG A 38 -83.01 -23.26 16.10
N GLY A 39 -82.84 -23.88 14.92
CA GLY A 39 -81.55 -24.45 14.51
C GLY A 39 -80.49 -23.39 14.21
N ILE A 40 -80.91 -22.29 13.56
CA ILE A 40 -80.06 -21.13 13.31
C ILE A 40 -79.73 -20.40 14.62
N GLY A 41 -80.70 -20.21 15.51
CA GLY A 41 -80.48 -19.62 16.85
C GLY A 41 -79.48 -20.41 17.68
N ASN A 42 -79.61 -21.74 17.74
CA ASN A 42 -78.66 -22.59 18.45
C ASN A 42 -77.27 -22.58 17.77
N ALA A 43 -77.20 -22.52 16.44
CA ALA A 43 -75.94 -22.38 15.72
C ALA A 43 -75.24 -21.04 16.04
N PHE A 44 -75.97 -19.92 16.10
CA PHE A 44 -75.41 -18.63 16.53
C PHE A 44 -74.95 -18.63 17.99
N VAL A 45 -75.66 -19.33 18.89
CA VAL A 45 -75.23 -19.50 20.29
C VAL A 45 -73.94 -20.33 20.36
N ILE A 46 -73.83 -21.42 19.60
CA ILE A 46 -72.63 -22.25 19.56
C ILE A 46 -71.44 -21.48 18.95
N ILE A 47 -71.66 -20.77 17.84
CA ILE A 47 -70.63 -19.92 17.21
C ILE A 47 -70.22 -18.80 18.16
N GLY A 48 -71.18 -18.13 18.80
CA GLY A 48 -70.92 -17.08 19.79
C GLY A 48 -70.16 -17.59 21.00
N ALA A 49 -70.50 -18.78 21.51
CA ALA A 49 -69.77 -19.43 22.60
C ALA A 49 -68.34 -19.81 22.19
N LEU A 50 -68.14 -20.32 20.96
CA LEU A 50 -66.83 -20.66 20.42
C LEU A 50 -65.96 -19.41 20.26
N VAL A 51 -66.51 -18.34 19.66
CA VAL A 51 -65.83 -17.06 19.51
C VAL A 51 -65.50 -16.44 20.88
N GLY A 52 -66.44 -16.51 21.83
CA GLY A 52 -66.22 -16.06 23.21
C GLY A 52 -65.10 -16.84 23.91
N LEU A 53 -65.06 -18.16 23.74
CA LEU A 53 -63.98 -19.00 24.27
C LEU A 53 -62.62 -18.65 23.65
N LEU A 54 -62.56 -18.46 22.33
CA LEU A 54 -61.34 -18.05 21.62
C LEU A 54 -60.87 -16.65 22.06
N ALA A 55 -61.79 -15.72 22.31
CA ALA A 55 -61.46 -14.40 22.83
C ALA A 55 -60.87 -14.48 24.25
N VAL A 56 -61.45 -15.30 25.14
CA VAL A 56 -60.89 -15.53 26.48
C VAL A 56 -59.51 -16.18 26.38
N ALA A 57 -59.35 -17.20 25.54
CA ALA A 57 -58.05 -17.85 25.31
C ALA A 57 -57.00 -16.88 24.80
N TYR A 58 -57.35 -15.98 23.87
CA TYR A 58 -56.45 -14.93 23.38
C TYR A 58 -56.04 -13.96 24.49
N VAL A 59 -56.98 -13.49 25.31
CA VAL A 59 -56.67 -12.59 26.43
C VAL A 59 -55.75 -13.27 27.44
N VAL A 60 -56.03 -14.53 27.80
CA VAL A 60 -55.17 -15.33 28.68
C VAL A 60 -53.77 -15.48 28.10
N ASP A 61 -53.66 -15.80 26.80
CA ASP A 61 -52.38 -15.92 26.12
C ASP A 61 -51.59 -14.60 26.10
N VAL A 62 -52.25 -13.47 25.84
CA VAL A 62 -51.65 -12.13 25.90
C VAL A 62 -51.14 -11.82 27.31
N VAL A 63 -51.93 -12.09 28.34
CA VAL A 63 -51.54 -11.85 29.73
C VAL A 63 -50.37 -12.74 30.15
N LEU A 64 -50.40 -14.04 29.83
CA LEU A 64 -49.35 -14.99 30.20
C LEU A 64 -48.04 -14.78 29.44
N SER A 65 -48.11 -14.22 28.23
CA SER A 65 -46.93 -13.91 27.40
C SER A 65 -46.40 -12.50 27.63
N ALA A 66 -47.10 -11.66 28.41
CA ALA A 66 -46.66 -10.30 28.70
C ALA A 66 -45.29 -10.31 29.38
N GLY A 67 -44.34 -9.53 28.84
CA GLY A 67 -42.96 -9.45 29.35
C GLY A 67 -41.99 -10.51 28.83
N LYS A 68 -42.48 -11.56 28.15
CA LYS A 68 -41.70 -12.68 27.62
C LYS A 68 -41.44 -12.57 26.13
N VAL A 69 -40.40 -13.27 25.68
CA VAL A 69 -40.11 -13.42 24.24
C VAL A 69 -41.18 -14.32 23.60
N PRO A 70 -41.73 -13.97 22.42
CA PRO A 70 -42.74 -14.79 21.74
C PRO A 70 -42.29 -16.23 21.49
N ARG A 71 -43.27 -17.14 21.41
CA ARG A 71 -43.02 -18.55 21.09
C ARG A 71 -42.48 -18.70 19.68
N GLY A 72 -41.65 -19.72 19.46
CA GLY A 72 -41.04 -20.01 18.17
C GLY A 72 -39.90 -19.06 17.77
N VAL A 73 -39.54 -18.08 18.60
CA VAL A 73 -38.45 -17.14 18.26
C VAL A 73 -37.09 -17.72 18.64
N THR A 74 -36.20 -17.73 17.66
CA THR A 74 -34.78 -18.05 17.81
C THR A 74 -33.94 -16.83 17.41
N VAL A 75 -32.70 -16.78 17.90
CA VAL A 75 -31.71 -15.77 17.51
C VAL A 75 -30.45 -16.49 17.06
N ASN A 76 -30.13 -16.39 15.77
CA ASN A 76 -29.05 -17.13 15.12
C ASN A 76 -29.04 -18.62 15.53
N GLY A 77 -30.23 -19.24 15.57
CA GLY A 77 -30.43 -20.64 15.93
C GLY A 77 -30.46 -20.97 17.43
N VAL A 78 -30.35 -19.98 18.32
CA VAL A 78 -30.52 -20.18 19.77
C VAL A 78 -31.95 -19.85 20.18
N SER A 79 -32.64 -20.81 20.80
CA SER A 79 -34.01 -20.61 21.26
C SER A 79 -34.06 -19.71 22.49
N VAL A 80 -34.84 -18.64 22.38
CA VAL A 80 -35.13 -17.69 23.47
C VAL A 80 -36.62 -17.58 23.78
N ALA A 81 -37.43 -18.38 23.09
CA ALA A 81 -38.87 -18.41 23.21
C ALA A 81 -39.35 -18.67 24.65
N GLY A 82 -40.29 -17.85 25.14
CA GLY A 82 -40.90 -18.02 26.46
C GLY A 82 -40.04 -17.59 27.65
N LEU A 83 -38.79 -17.19 27.41
CA LEU A 83 -37.90 -16.63 28.44
C LEU A 83 -38.25 -15.18 28.74
N ASP A 84 -37.96 -14.75 29.97
CA ASP A 84 -37.95 -13.33 30.31
C ASP A 84 -36.76 -12.65 29.64
N ARG A 85 -36.85 -11.33 29.39
CA ARG A 85 -35.83 -10.59 28.63
C ARG A 85 -34.41 -10.75 29.19
N LYS A 86 -34.25 -10.73 30.51
CA LYS A 86 -32.95 -10.90 31.18
C LYS A 86 -32.40 -12.33 31.04
N GLU A 87 -33.29 -13.32 31.11
CA GLU A 87 -32.91 -14.72 30.95
C GLU A 87 -32.52 -15.02 29.51
N ALA A 88 -33.28 -14.50 28.54
CA ALA A 88 -32.95 -14.57 27.12
C ALA A 88 -31.58 -13.95 26.84
N GLU A 89 -31.29 -12.76 27.39
CA GLU A 89 -29.98 -12.12 27.26
C GLU A 89 -28.84 -13.00 27.79
N ALA A 90 -29.01 -13.57 28.98
CA ALA A 90 -28.01 -14.45 29.59
C ALA A 90 -27.78 -15.73 28.76
N VAL A 91 -28.83 -16.33 28.21
CA VAL A 91 -28.73 -17.49 27.32
C VAL A 91 -28.01 -17.11 26.03
N LEU A 92 -28.36 -16.01 25.39
CA LEU A 92 -27.69 -15.55 24.16
C LEU A 92 -26.21 -15.29 24.39
N ARG A 93 -25.84 -14.61 25.49
CA ARG A 93 -24.44 -14.34 25.80
C ARG A 93 -23.64 -15.61 26.05
N ARG A 94 -24.26 -16.63 26.69
CA ARG A 94 -23.61 -17.91 26.94
C ARG A 94 -23.41 -18.74 25.66
N GLU A 95 -24.44 -18.84 24.82
CA GLU A 95 -24.44 -19.72 23.65
C GLU A 95 -23.76 -19.08 22.42
N LEU A 96 -23.93 -17.76 22.23
CA LEU A 96 -23.40 -17.02 21.07
C LEU A 96 -22.14 -16.20 21.40
N GLY A 97 -21.87 -15.89 22.66
CA GLY A 97 -20.68 -15.17 23.10
C GLY A 97 -19.38 -15.75 22.50
N PRO A 98 -19.10 -17.05 22.69
CA PRO A 98 -17.90 -17.67 22.13
C PRO A 98 -17.81 -17.64 20.60
N ARG A 99 -18.92 -17.43 19.89
CA ARG A 99 -18.92 -17.31 18.42
C ARG A 99 -18.57 -15.90 17.97
N VAL A 100 -19.03 -14.89 18.70
CA VAL A 100 -18.80 -13.48 18.38
C VAL A 100 -17.49 -12.95 18.94
N GLU A 101 -16.91 -13.63 19.93
CA GLU A 101 -15.57 -13.39 20.47
C GLU A 101 -14.46 -14.05 19.64
N LYS A 102 -14.81 -14.79 18.57
CA LYS A 102 -13.80 -15.38 17.69
C LYS A 102 -12.96 -14.27 17.05
N PRO A 103 -11.63 -14.44 16.96
CA PRO A 103 -10.77 -13.47 16.31
C PRO A 103 -11.18 -13.20 14.87
N VAL A 104 -11.10 -11.94 14.46
CA VAL A 104 -11.27 -11.50 13.08
C VAL A 104 -9.92 -11.57 12.37
N GLU A 105 -9.87 -12.26 11.24
CA GLU A 105 -8.71 -12.33 10.37
C GLU A 105 -8.71 -11.15 9.39
N LEU A 106 -7.65 -10.36 9.42
CA LEU A 106 -7.38 -9.31 8.45
C LEU A 106 -6.23 -9.77 7.53
N ARG A 107 -6.49 -9.83 6.23
CA ARG A 107 -5.49 -10.19 5.22
C ARG A 107 -5.10 -8.98 4.39
N ALA A 108 -3.81 -8.66 4.34
CA ALA A 108 -3.24 -7.60 3.53
C ALA A 108 -2.14 -8.18 2.62
N GLY A 109 -2.52 -8.56 1.39
CA GLY A 109 -1.66 -9.30 0.48
C GLY A 109 -1.26 -10.67 1.06
N GLU A 110 0.03 -10.83 1.35
CA GLU A 110 0.62 -12.04 1.96
C GLU A 110 0.62 -12.00 3.50
N VAL A 111 0.35 -10.84 4.11
CA VAL A 111 0.33 -10.69 5.57
C VAL A 111 -1.07 -11.01 6.08
N THR A 112 -1.17 -11.92 7.05
CA THR A 112 -2.43 -12.21 7.75
C THR A 112 -2.26 -11.91 9.23
N VAL A 113 -3.22 -11.18 9.81
CA VAL A 113 -3.23 -10.79 11.22
C VAL A 113 -4.55 -11.20 11.83
N SER A 114 -4.49 -11.77 13.03
CA SER A 114 -5.68 -12.11 13.83
C SER A 114 -5.89 -11.03 14.88
N LEU A 115 -7.10 -10.49 14.96
CA LEU A 115 -7.48 -9.36 15.80
C LEU A 115 -8.67 -9.72 16.68
N ASP A 116 -8.66 -9.24 17.92
CA ASP A 116 -9.81 -9.39 18.79
C ASP A 116 -10.95 -8.45 18.34
N PRO A 117 -12.20 -8.94 18.19
CA PRO A 117 -13.33 -8.11 17.79
C PRO A 117 -13.58 -6.93 18.75
N GLY A 118 -13.41 -7.15 20.05
CA GLY A 118 -13.59 -6.12 21.07
C GLY A 118 -12.54 -5.02 20.98
N GLU A 119 -11.28 -5.37 20.65
CA GLU A 119 -10.24 -4.37 20.37
C GLU A 119 -10.60 -3.50 19.16
N LEU A 120 -11.25 -4.08 18.14
CA LEU A 120 -11.75 -3.38 16.96
C LEU A 120 -13.03 -2.58 17.20
N GLY A 121 -13.54 -2.53 18.44
CA GLY A 121 -14.81 -1.85 18.74
C GLY A 121 -16.04 -2.56 18.18
N LEU A 122 -15.92 -3.85 17.83
CA LEU A 122 -17.03 -4.70 17.40
C LEU A 122 -17.69 -5.34 18.62
N ALA A 123 -18.97 -5.08 18.81
CA ALA A 123 -19.73 -5.64 19.92
C ALA A 123 -21.15 -6.04 19.50
N VAL A 124 -21.71 -7.02 20.19
CA VAL A 124 -23.14 -7.33 20.08
C VAL A 124 -23.91 -6.57 21.14
N ASN A 125 -24.96 -5.87 20.73
CA ASN A 125 -25.93 -5.29 21.66
C ASN A 125 -27.00 -6.34 22.00
N TRP A 126 -26.73 -7.11 23.05
CA TRP A 126 -27.61 -8.20 23.50
C TRP A 126 -28.99 -7.69 23.91
N ALA A 127 -29.05 -6.57 24.64
CA ALA A 127 -30.31 -5.94 25.05
C ALA A 127 -31.19 -5.55 23.85
N ALA A 128 -30.61 -4.88 22.85
CA ALA A 128 -31.32 -4.50 21.62
C ALA A 128 -31.69 -5.72 20.75
N THR A 129 -30.92 -6.80 20.82
CA THR A 129 -31.24 -8.07 20.16
C THR A 129 -32.47 -8.71 20.79
N VAL A 130 -32.48 -8.83 22.12
CA VAL A 130 -33.63 -9.36 22.85
C VAL A 130 -34.85 -8.47 22.67
N GLU A 131 -34.70 -7.14 22.70
CA GLU A 131 -35.81 -6.21 22.47
C GLU A 131 -36.43 -6.40 21.08
N ARG A 132 -35.60 -6.57 20.05
CA ARG A 132 -36.03 -6.84 18.67
C ARG A 132 -36.75 -8.18 18.56
N ALA A 133 -36.22 -9.22 19.21
CA ALA A 133 -36.80 -10.57 19.26
C ALA A 133 -38.08 -10.63 20.11
N ALA A 134 -38.20 -9.79 21.14
CA ALA A 134 -39.34 -9.74 22.04
C ALA A 134 -40.55 -8.96 21.50
N ARG A 135 -40.48 -8.40 20.28
CA ARG A 135 -41.59 -7.67 19.67
C ARG A 135 -42.76 -8.63 19.41
N GLN A 136 -43.86 -8.42 20.14
CA GLN A 136 -45.02 -9.30 20.04
C GLN A 136 -45.81 -9.06 18.75
N PRO A 137 -46.23 -10.13 18.04
CA PRO A 137 -47.24 -10.01 17.01
C PRO A 137 -48.62 -9.80 17.66
N TRP A 138 -49.30 -8.73 17.26
CA TRP A 138 -50.67 -8.42 17.69
C TRP A 138 -51.72 -9.24 16.93
N ASP A 139 -51.38 -9.69 15.72
CA ASP A 139 -52.25 -10.51 14.88
C ASP A 139 -52.48 -11.91 15.50
N PRO A 140 -53.73 -12.28 15.82
CA PRO A 140 -54.05 -13.57 16.42
C PRO A 140 -53.68 -14.77 15.54
N TRP A 141 -53.69 -14.64 14.20
CA TRP A 141 -53.26 -15.73 13.33
C TRP A 141 -51.77 -15.99 13.37
N THR A 142 -50.96 -14.93 13.37
CA THR A 142 -49.50 -15.06 13.56
C THR A 142 -49.17 -15.73 14.90
N ARG A 143 -49.92 -15.42 15.98
CA ARG A 143 -49.74 -16.06 17.29
C ARG A 143 -50.15 -17.53 17.31
N ALA A 144 -51.21 -17.91 16.61
CA ALA A 144 -51.61 -19.31 16.49
C ALA A 144 -50.59 -20.12 15.65
N LEU A 145 -50.07 -19.52 14.58
CA LEU A 145 -49.08 -20.14 13.71
C LEU A 145 -47.69 -20.28 14.37
N SER A 146 -47.33 -19.42 15.31
CA SER A 146 -46.04 -19.49 16.02
C SER A 146 -45.89 -20.72 16.93
N PHE A 147 -46.97 -21.45 17.20
CA PHE A 147 -46.91 -22.78 17.82
C PHE A 147 -46.30 -23.84 16.89
N PHE A 148 -46.32 -23.60 15.58
CA PHE A 148 -45.92 -24.56 14.55
C PHE A 148 -44.80 -24.02 13.65
N ARG A 149 -44.37 -22.77 13.84
CA ARG A 149 -43.35 -22.12 13.03
C ARG A 149 -42.29 -21.47 13.90
N GLU A 150 -41.05 -21.63 13.46
CA GLU A 150 -39.90 -20.94 14.04
C GLU A 150 -39.60 -19.66 13.23
N GLN A 151 -39.19 -18.61 13.94
CA GLN A 151 -38.74 -17.34 13.37
C GLN A 151 -37.35 -17.01 13.93
N ASP A 152 -36.36 -17.00 13.04
CA ASP A 152 -35.00 -16.60 13.40
C ASP A 152 -34.82 -15.08 13.28
N THR A 153 -34.25 -14.46 14.30
CA THR A 153 -34.00 -13.02 14.38
C THR A 153 -32.50 -12.76 14.43
N PRO A 154 -31.95 -11.89 13.57
CA PRO A 154 -30.51 -11.63 13.55
C PRO A 154 -30.04 -10.86 14.80
N LEU A 155 -28.77 -11.08 15.16
CA LEU A 155 -28.07 -10.30 16.18
C LEU A 155 -28.01 -8.82 15.80
N VAL A 156 -28.01 -7.98 16.82
CA VAL A 156 -27.83 -6.53 16.67
C VAL A 156 -26.41 -6.21 17.02
N THR A 157 -25.65 -5.76 16.03
CA THR A 157 -24.24 -5.40 16.19
C THR A 157 -24.08 -3.89 16.36
N VAL A 158 -23.03 -3.52 17.07
CA VAL A 158 -22.56 -2.16 17.26
C VAL A 158 -21.10 -2.14 16.87
N VAL A 159 -20.73 -1.20 16.01
CA VAL A 159 -19.36 -0.97 15.58
C VAL A 159 -18.99 0.45 15.96
N ASP A 160 -17.97 0.61 16.82
CA ASP A 160 -17.32 1.90 17.02
C ASP A 160 -16.33 2.12 15.87
N GLU A 161 -16.80 2.78 14.82
CA GLU A 161 -16.02 3.06 13.61
C GLU A 161 -14.74 3.84 13.90
N ARG A 162 -14.74 4.71 14.92
CA ARG A 162 -13.56 5.49 15.29
C ARG A 162 -12.51 4.55 15.89
N THR A 163 -12.92 3.70 16.84
CA THR A 163 -12.02 2.72 17.46
C THR A 163 -11.53 1.70 16.42
N ALA A 164 -12.40 1.21 15.53
CA ALA A 164 -12.01 0.33 14.44
C ALA A 164 -10.94 0.98 13.56
N ARG A 165 -11.18 2.20 13.07
CA ARG A 165 -10.25 2.93 12.20
C ARG A 165 -8.91 3.15 12.89
N GLU A 166 -8.91 3.67 14.12
CA GLU A 166 -7.67 3.92 14.88
C GLU A 166 -6.82 2.65 15.05
N ARG A 167 -7.47 1.50 15.32
CA ARG A 167 -6.78 0.22 15.47
C ARG A 167 -6.25 -0.34 14.16
N LEU A 168 -7.03 -0.21 13.08
CA LEU A 168 -6.62 -0.60 11.75
C LEU A 168 -5.44 0.26 11.28
N ASP A 169 -5.50 1.59 11.40
CA ASP A 169 -4.41 2.49 11.02
C ASP A 169 -3.12 2.16 11.77
N ASP A 170 -3.23 1.93 13.07
CA ASP A 170 -2.11 1.54 13.92
C ASP A 170 -1.47 0.21 13.51
N LEU A 171 -2.29 -0.80 13.20
CA LEU A 171 -1.82 -2.08 12.69
C LEU A 171 -1.14 -1.91 11.32
N VAL A 172 -1.76 -1.10 10.46
CA VAL A 172 -1.28 -0.81 9.12
C VAL A 172 0.11 -0.19 9.18
N GLU A 173 0.32 0.84 9.99
CA GLU A 173 1.62 1.50 10.13
C GLU A 173 2.70 0.56 10.70
N ARG A 174 2.35 -0.28 11.68
CA ARG A 174 3.35 -1.09 12.39
C ARG A 174 3.71 -2.41 11.70
N ARG A 175 2.77 -3.01 10.98
CA ARG A 175 2.90 -4.41 10.53
C ARG A 175 2.75 -4.60 9.02
N ILE A 176 2.03 -3.71 8.33
CA ILE A 176 1.62 -3.94 6.94
C ILE A 176 2.35 -2.99 6.00
N ASN A 177 2.26 -1.68 6.26
CA ASN A 177 2.92 -0.65 5.47
C ASN A 177 4.43 -0.85 5.55
N ARG A 178 5.01 -1.04 4.36
CA ARG A 178 6.45 -1.16 4.19
C ARG A 178 6.87 -0.13 3.15
N PRO A 179 7.70 0.86 3.50
CA PRO A 179 8.20 1.79 2.49
C PRO A 179 8.99 1.02 1.43
N ALA A 180 8.99 1.55 0.21
CA ALA A 180 9.90 1.05 -0.81
C ALA A 180 11.34 1.31 -0.35
N VAL A 181 12.21 0.34 -0.60
CA VAL A 181 13.65 0.46 -0.34
C VAL A 181 14.30 0.72 -1.68
N ASP A 182 14.91 1.89 -1.81
CA ASP A 182 15.70 2.22 -2.99
C ASP A 182 16.94 1.31 -3.07
N GLY A 183 17.29 0.94 -4.30
CA GLY A 183 18.53 0.23 -4.56
C GLY A 183 19.75 1.13 -4.31
N GLY A 184 20.93 0.54 -4.31
CA GLY A 184 22.17 1.29 -4.09
C GLY A 184 23.40 0.46 -4.34
N ILE A 185 24.55 0.97 -3.94
CA ILE A 185 25.84 0.28 -4.08
C ILE A 185 26.45 0.13 -2.69
N GLY A 186 26.74 -1.12 -2.32
CA GLY A 186 27.45 -1.48 -1.10
C GLY A 186 28.87 -1.94 -1.40
N PHE A 187 29.67 -2.12 -0.35
CA PHE A 187 31.04 -2.63 -0.47
C PHE A 187 31.21 -3.82 0.48
N ARG A 188 31.76 -4.93 -0.02
CA ARG A 188 32.10 -6.09 0.80
C ARG A 188 33.54 -5.99 1.30
N ALA A 189 33.80 -6.52 2.49
CA ALA A 189 35.17 -6.74 2.94
C ALA A 189 35.85 -7.76 2.00
N PRO A 190 37.14 -7.59 1.67
CA PRO A 190 37.86 -8.56 0.86
C PRO A 190 37.92 -9.89 1.62
N ASP A 191 37.57 -10.98 0.93
CA ASP A 191 37.75 -12.33 1.45
C ASP A 191 39.27 -12.59 1.56
N ALA A 192 39.72 -13.10 2.71
CA ALA A 192 41.13 -13.15 3.10
C ALA A 192 42.04 -14.00 2.18
N GLU A 193 41.47 -14.74 1.22
CA GLU A 193 42.19 -15.71 0.39
C GLU A 193 42.54 -15.18 -1.02
N ASP A 194 41.88 -14.16 -1.57
CA ASP A 194 42.05 -13.77 -2.99
C ASP A 194 42.75 -12.42 -3.26
N ASP A 195 42.91 -11.52 -2.28
CA ASP A 195 43.24 -10.11 -2.59
C ASP A 195 44.23 -9.39 -1.64
N VAL A 196 45.06 -10.14 -0.91
CA VAL A 196 46.00 -9.59 0.09
C VAL A 196 47.10 -8.67 -0.52
N GLY A 197 47.22 -8.61 -1.86
CA GLY A 197 48.26 -7.82 -2.54
C GLY A 197 47.85 -6.45 -3.11
N ARG A 198 46.55 -6.13 -3.25
CA ARG A 198 46.10 -4.96 -4.04
C ARG A 198 45.17 -3.96 -3.33
N GLY A 199 44.76 -4.23 -2.09
CA GLY A 199 43.80 -3.36 -1.40
C GLY A 199 42.46 -3.25 -2.14
N ALA A 200 42.03 -4.36 -2.75
CA ALA A 200 40.86 -4.40 -3.62
C ALA A 200 39.58 -4.13 -2.84
N VAL A 201 38.82 -3.14 -3.30
CA VAL A 201 37.47 -2.85 -2.80
C VAL A 201 36.49 -3.51 -3.74
N GLN A 202 35.65 -4.42 -3.24
CA GLN A 202 34.64 -5.09 -4.05
C GLN A 202 33.28 -4.40 -3.90
N PRO A 203 32.82 -3.64 -4.91
CA PRO A 203 31.47 -3.06 -4.91
C PRO A 203 30.42 -4.13 -5.26
N GLN A 204 29.24 -4.03 -4.67
CA GLN A 204 28.10 -4.90 -4.93
C GLN A 204 26.80 -4.07 -5.09
N ALA A 205 25.93 -4.51 -6.00
CA ALA A 205 24.60 -3.96 -6.13
C ALA A 205 23.75 -4.31 -4.89
N ILE A 206 23.01 -3.33 -4.40
CA ILE A 206 21.93 -3.49 -3.43
C ILE A 206 20.63 -3.37 -4.22
N GLU A 207 19.90 -4.47 -4.32
CA GLU A 207 18.67 -4.52 -5.11
C GLU A 207 17.56 -3.65 -4.50
N PRO A 208 16.87 -2.83 -5.32
CA PRO A 208 15.68 -2.12 -4.88
C PRO A 208 14.56 -3.12 -4.54
N LYS A 209 13.75 -2.78 -3.53
CA LYS A 209 12.60 -3.59 -3.12
C LYS A 209 11.34 -2.74 -3.09
N ALA A 210 10.32 -3.22 -3.79
CA ALA A 210 9.00 -2.60 -3.76
C ALA A 210 8.44 -2.57 -2.32
N GLY A 211 7.84 -1.44 -1.99
CA GLY A 211 7.07 -1.27 -0.77
C GLY A 211 5.64 -1.72 -0.95
N VAL A 212 4.87 -1.66 0.14
CA VAL A 212 3.45 -1.93 0.17
C VAL A 212 2.77 -0.85 0.99
N ARG A 213 1.68 -0.28 0.47
CA ARG A 213 0.84 0.69 1.17
C ARG A 213 -0.61 0.22 1.15
N VAL A 214 -1.29 0.37 2.27
CA VAL A 214 -2.75 0.14 2.36
C VAL A 214 -3.51 1.31 1.75
N SER A 215 -4.57 1.01 0.98
CA SER A 215 -5.44 2.03 0.36
C SER A 215 -6.91 1.95 0.75
N GLY A 216 -7.33 0.94 1.53
CA GLY A 216 -8.76 0.62 1.72
C GLY A 216 -9.26 0.47 3.16
N VAL A 217 -8.72 1.18 4.15
CA VAL A 217 -9.15 1.05 5.56
C VAL A 217 -10.65 1.30 5.74
N ASP A 218 -11.18 2.39 5.19
CA ASP A 218 -12.60 2.74 5.32
C ASP A 218 -13.53 1.70 4.69
N THR A 219 -13.10 1.09 3.58
CA THR A 219 -13.87 0.03 2.92
C THR A 219 -13.95 -1.22 3.80
N VAL A 220 -12.88 -1.54 4.52
CA VAL A 220 -12.86 -2.66 5.48
C VAL A 220 -13.73 -2.37 6.68
N VAL A 221 -13.71 -1.16 7.23
CA VAL A 221 -14.58 -0.78 8.37
C VAL A 221 -16.06 -0.91 7.99
N GLU A 222 -16.46 -0.45 6.80
CA GLU A 222 -17.84 -0.62 6.32
C GLU A 222 -18.20 -2.10 6.08
N ALA A 223 -17.25 -2.89 5.58
CA ALA A 223 -17.44 -4.34 5.46
C ALA A 223 -17.62 -5.01 6.82
N MET A 224 -16.84 -4.63 7.84
CA MET A 224 -17.00 -5.12 9.21
C MET A 224 -18.39 -4.78 9.76
N ARG A 225 -18.83 -3.53 9.58
CA ARG A 225 -20.17 -3.08 10.00
C ARG A 225 -21.31 -3.89 9.39
N SER A 226 -21.20 -4.21 8.10
CA SER A 226 -22.28 -4.88 7.36
C SER A 226 -22.26 -6.40 7.44
N ARG A 227 -21.08 -7.02 7.65
CA ARG A 227 -20.89 -8.48 7.53
C ARG A 227 -20.52 -9.18 8.82
N TRP A 228 -19.97 -8.50 9.82
CA TRP A 228 -19.69 -9.11 11.12
C TRP A 228 -20.99 -9.30 11.92
N PRO A 229 -21.16 -10.41 12.68
CA PRO A 229 -20.24 -11.54 12.88
C PRO A 229 -20.41 -12.68 11.86
N GLY A 230 -21.17 -12.48 10.78
CA GLY A 230 -21.41 -13.51 9.76
C GLY A 230 -20.17 -13.87 8.93
N VAL A 231 -19.19 -12.96 8.87
CA VAL A 231 -17.88 -13.16 8.26
C VAL A 231 -16.79 -12.78 9.27
N ASP A 232 -15.77 -13.62 9.37
CA ASP A 232 -14.61 -13.46 10.26
C ASP A 232 -13.33 -13.09 9.51
N ARG A 233 -13.33 -13.08 8.17
CA ARG A 233 -12.18 -12.68 7.34
C ARG A 233 -12.47 -11.44 6.50
N PHE A 234 -11.57 -10.45 6.57
CA PHE A 234 -11.62 -9.23 5.78
C PHE A 234 -10.31 -9.04 5.01
N ASP A 235 -10.44 -8.76 3.71
CA ASP A 235 -9.30 -8.42 2.86
C ASP A 235 -9.09 -6.91 2.87
N LEU A 236 -7.88 -6.48 3.23
CA LEU A 236 -7.43 -5.11 3.22
C LEU A 236 -6.70 -4.82 1.90
N PRO A 237 -7.25 -3.95 1.03
CA PRO A 237 -6.61 -3.59 -0.22
C PRO A 237 -5.23 -2.95 0.01
N VAL A 238 -4.24 -3.45 -0.72
CA VAL A 238 -2.86 -2.94 -0.71
C VAL A 238 -2.41 -2.61 -2.12
N GLU A 239 -1.56 -1.61 -2.23
CA GLU A 239 -0.94 -1.14 -3.46
C GLU A 239 0.58 -1.22 -3.34
N PRO A 240 1.27 -1.66 -4.41
CA PRO A 240 2.72 -1.63 -4.44
C PRO A 240 3.21 -0.19 -4.47
N VAL A 241 4.27 0.08 -3.71
CA VAL A 241 4.99 1.36 -3.77
C VAL A 241 6.27 1.12 -4.52
N GLU A 242 6.42 1.77 -5.68
CA GLU A 242 7.62 1.61 -6.49
C GLU A 242 8.83 2.33 -5.84
N PRO A 243 10.02 1.70 -5.87
CA PRO A 243 11.26 2.36 -5.49
C PRO A 243 11.61 3.45 -6.51
N LYS A 244 12.32 4.49 -6.06
CA LYS A 244 12.78 5.58 -6.92
C LYS A 244 13.85 5.14 -7.91
N LEU A 245 14.57 4.06 -7.58
CA LEU A 245 15.67 3.53 -8.37
C LEU A 245 15.35 2.11 -8.84
N THR A 246 15.65 1.83 -10.10
CA THR A 246 15.50 0.49 -10.70
C THR A 246 16.80 -0.31 -10.58
N SER A 247 16.72 -1.66 -10.60
CA SER A 247 17.92 -2.52 -10.61
C SER A 247 18.83 -2.18 -11.79
N ARG A 248 18.25 -1.92 -12.96
CA ARG A 248 18.99 -1.47 -14.16
C ARG A 248 19.79 -0.19 -13.92
N ALA A 249 19.23 0.77 -13.20
CA ALA A 249 19.94 2.03 -12.89
C ALA A 249 21.07 1.81 -11.88
N VAL A 250 20.89 0.92 -10.90
CA VAL A 250 21.96 0.49 -9.99
C VAL A 250 23.09 -0.18 -10.77
N ASP A 251 22.76 -1.14 -11.63
CA ASP A 251 23.72 -1.90 -12.43
C ASP A 251 24.49 -0.99 -13.38
N ALA A 252 23.82 -0.05 -14.03
CA ALA A 252 24.46 0.92 -14.92
C ALA A 252 25.50 1.77 -14.17
N ALA A 253 25.18 2.25 -12.97
CA ALA A 253 26.12 3.01 -12.15
C ALA A 253 27.25 2.13 -11.61
N LEU A 254 26.95 0.90 -11.21
CA LEU A 254 27.92 -0.05 -10.68
C LEU A 254 28.95 -0.44 -11.75
N GLU A 255 28.49 -0.95 -12.89
CA GLU A 255 29.33 -1.48 -13.96
C GLU A 255 29.99 -0.35 -14.77
N GLY A 256 29.27 0.74 -15.03
CA GLY A 256 29.75 1.84 -15.88
C GLY A 256 30.67 2.83 -15.17
N ILE A 257 30.54 2.99 -13.85
CA ILE A 257 31.25 4.05 -13.11
C ILE A 257 32.03 3.50 -11.93
N VAL A 258 31.37 2.80 -10.99
CA VAL A 258 32.00 2.41 -9.72
C VAL A 258 33.08 1.34 -9.89
N ARG A 259 32.81 0.28 -10.66
CA ARG A 259 33.82 -0.76 -10.91
C ARG A 259 35.06 -0.21 -11.62
N PRO A 260 34.96 0.57 -12.70
CA PRO A 260 36.12 1.22 -13.30
C PRO A 260 36.92 2.05 -12.29
N LEU A 261 36.25 2.85 -11.43
CA LEU A 261 36.91 3.67 -10.41
C LEU A 261 37.69 2.86 -9.36
N LEU A 262 37.24 1.65 -9.04
CA LEU A 262 37.83 0.80 -7.99
C LEU A 262 38.71 -0.32 -8.52
N ALA A 263 38.82 -0.47 -9.84
CA ALA A 263 39.53 -1.61 -10.44
C ALA A 263 41.06 -1.58 -10.28
N GLY A 264 41.64 -0.53 -9.66
CA GLY A 264 43.07 -0.49 -9.34
C GLY A 264 43.54 0.89 -8.87
N PRO A 265 44.81 1.00 -8.43
CA PRO A 265 45.40 2.28 -8.06
C PRO A 265 45.43 3.27 -9.25
N ILE A 266 45.25 4.55 -8.96
CA ILE A 266 45.28 5.64 -9.95
C ILE A 266 46.52 6.49 -9.68
N LEU A 267 47.37 6.68 -10.69
CA LEU A 267 48.60 7.45 -10.58
C LEU A 267 48.34 8.91 -10.97
N LEU A 268 48.55 9.84 -10.05
CA LEU A 268 48.51 11.28 -10.31
C LEU A 268 49.93 11.78 -10.56
N ARG A 269 50.18 12.36 -11.74
CA ARG A 269 51.49 12.92 -12.11
C ARG A 269 51.39 14.41 -12.38
N GLY A 270 52.24 15.20 -11.72
CA GLY A 270 52.27 16.66 -11.85
C GLY A 270 53.68 17.21 -11.69
N ASN A 271 54.17 17.98 -12.67
CA ASN A 271 55.51 18.60 -12.67
C ASN A 271 56.67 17.67 -12.27
N GLY A 272 56.60 16.39 -12.66
CA GLY A 272 57.62 15.37 -12.35
C GLY A 272 57.51 14.75 -10.95
N VAL A 273 56.46 15.07 -10.19
CA VAL A 273 56.09 14.45 -8.91
C VAL A 273 54.91 13.52 -9.14
N GLU A 274 54.90 12.40 -8.43
CA GLU A 274 53.87 11.37 -8.52
C GLU A 274 53.24 11.14 -7.15
N SER A 275 51.95 10.78 -7.16
CA SER A 275 51.19 10.35 -5.99
C SER A 275 50.14 9.34 -6.40
N VAL A 276 49.83 8.38 -5.54
CA VAL A 276 48.93 7.26 -5.85
C VAL A 276 47.64 7.38 -5.05
N LEU A 277 46.50 7.33 -5.74
CA LEU A 277 45.20 7.09 -5.11
C LEU A 277 44.93 5.59 -5.07
N LEU A 278 44.80 5.03 -3.87
CA LEU A 278 44.42 3.63 -3.71
C LEU A 278 42.90 3.46 -3.89
N PRO A 279 42.42 2.27 -4.28
CA PRO A 279 40.98 1.98 -4.36
C PRO A 279 40.22 2.33 -3.08
N GLU A 280 40.87 2.18 -1.93
CA GLU A 280 40.30 2.52 -0.62
C GLU A 280 40.12 4.05 -0.43
N ASP A 281 41.01 4.87 -0.97
CA ASP A 281 40.86 6.33 -0.96
C ASP A 281 39.68 6.77 -1.81
N VAL A 282 39.55 6.16 -3.00
CA VAL A 282 38.43 6.38 -3.92
C VAL A 282 37.12 5.92 -3.28
N ARG A 283 37.10 4.74 -2.65
CA ARG A 283 35.93 4.22 -1.93
C ARG A 283 35.46 5.18 -0.84
N ARG A 284 36.38 5.74 -0.04
CA ARG A 284 36.05 6.70 1.01
C ARG A 284 35.50 8.02 0.44
N ALA A 285 35.89 8.38 -0.77
CA ALA A 285 35.41 9.57 -1.46
C ALA A 285 34.07 9.37 -2.20
N LEU A 286 33.64 8.14 -2.47
CA LEU A 286 32.39 7.88 -3.21
C LEU A 286 31.16 8.40 -2.45
N ARG A 287 30.30 9.09 -3.20
CA ARG A 287 29.00 9.58 -2.77
C ARG A 287 27.96 9.22 -3.82
N PHE A 288 26.75 8.91 -3.36
CA PHE A 288 25.66 8.49 -4.22
C PHE A 288 24.45 9.40 -4.00
N GLU A 289 23.84 9.86 -5.09
CA GLU A 289 22.63 10.68 -5.05
C GLU A 289 21.64 10.19 -6.10
N ILE A 290 20.36 10.10 -5.75
CA ILE A 290 19.31 9.74 -6.71
C ILE A 290 18.80 11.03 -7.35
N ARG A 291 18.91 11.14 -8.68
CA ARG A 291 18.25 12.23 -9.43
C ARG A 291 17.60 11.64 -10.68
N HIS A 292 16.36 12.05 -10.95
CA HIS A 292 15.59 11.62 -12.12
C HIS A 292 15.50 10.09 -12.34
N GLY A 293 15.55 9.29 -11.27
CA GLY A 293 15.50 7.83 -11.34
C GLY A 293 16.84 7.16 -11.69
N GLU A 294 17.94 7.92 -11.67
CA GLU A 294 19.31 7.45 -11.89
C GLU A 294 20.16 7.62 -10.62
N LEU A 295 21.17 6.76 -10.47
CA LEU A 295 22.13 6.82 -9.37
C LEU A 295 23.36 7.62 -9.81
N HIS A 296 23.41 8.89 -9.43
CA HIS A 296 24.56 9.75 -9.69
C HIS A 296 25.69 9.42 -8.73
N VAL A 297 26.85 9.10 -9.29
CA VAL A 297 28.08 8.83 -8.55
C VAL A 297 28.93 10.10 -8.51
N MET A 298 29.31 10.54 -7.31
CA MET A 298 30.12 11.72 -7.06
C MET A 298 31.36 11.35 -6.24
N LEU A 299 32.41 12.16 -6.35
CA LEU A 299 33.61 12.03 -5.53
C LEU A 299 33.74 13.24 -4.59
N ASP A 300 34.00 12.96 -3.32
CA ASP A 300 34.38 13.97 -2.34
C ASP A 300 35.83 14.40 -2.57
N HIS A 301 36.00 15.54 -3.24
CA HIS A 301 37.31 16.09 -3.58
C HIS A 301 38.17 16.40 -2.35
N ALA A 302 37.56 16.70 -1.20
CA ALA A 302 38.32 16.97 0.02
C ALA A 302 38.97 15.69 0.56
N VAL A 303 38.25 14.56 0.49
CA VAL A 303 38.78 13.23 0.87
C VAL A 303 39.92 12.81 -0.06
N LEU A 304 39.73 12.94 -1.38
CA LEU A 304 40.77 12.62 -2.36
C LEU A 304 42.00 13.51 -2.20
N ARG A 305 41.81 14.83 -2.06
CA ARG A 305 42.89 15.79 -1.83
C ARG A 305 43.68 15.44 -0.58
N ALA A 306 43.02 15.06 0.52
CA ALA A 306 43.70 14.70 1.76
C ALA A 306 44.63 13.49 1.58
N ALA A 307 44.31 12.56 0.67
CA ALA A 307 45.14 11.39 0.38
C ALA A 307 46.44 11.75 -0.37
N VAL A 308 46.39 12.66 -1.35
CA VAL A 308 47.52 12.91 -2.28
C VAL A 308 48.24 14.25 -2.10
N ALA A 309 47.64 15.22 -1.41
CA ALA A 309 48.18 16.58 -1.37
C ALA A 309 49.56 16.67 -0.73
N THR A 310 49.88 15.82 0.26
CA THR A 310 51.19 15.87 0.93
C THR A 310 52.31 15.54 -0.04
N GLU A 311 52.13 14.53 -0.89
CA GLU A 311 53.12 14.10 -1.87
C GLU A 311 53.20 15.11 -3.04
N LEU A 312 52.05 15.56 -3.54
CA LEU A 312 51.98 16.50 -4.67
C LEU A 312 52.37 17.95 -4.32
N ARG A 313 52.54 18.30 -3.04
CA ARG A 313 52.99 19.65 -2.63
C ARG A 313 54.30 20.08 -3.31
N ALA A 314 55.22 19.14 -3.52
CA ALA A 314 56.49 19.43 -4.19
C ALA A 314 56.32 19.82 -5.67
N SER A 315 55.15 19.56 -6.25
CA SER A 315 54.82 19.92 -7.63
C SER A 315 54.31 21.35 -7.79
N GLU A 316 53.92 22.02 -6.70
CA GLU A 316 53.46 23.40 -6.70
C GLU A 316 54.65 24.37 -6.65
N LYS A 317 54.53 25.50 -7.37
CA LYS A 317 55.53 26.57 -7.39
C LYS A 317 54.88 27.87 -6.91
N PRO A 318 55.36 28.51 -5.83
CA PRO A 318 54.84 29.82 -5.44
C PRO A 318 55.20 30.86 -6.49
N ALA A 319 54.30 31.81 -6.74
CA ALA A 319 54.61 32.97 -7.57
C ALA A 319 55.66 33.84 -6.87
N LYS A 320 56.62 34.36 -7.63
CA LYS A 320 57.63 35.29 -7.13
C LYS A 320 57.36 36.68 -7.66
N ASN A 321 57.21 37.62 -6.74
CA ASN A 321 57.05 39.04 -7.09
C ASN A 321 58.33 39.59 -7.69
N ALA A 322 58.19 40.59 -8.56
CA ALA A 322 59.33 41.39 -8.97
C ALA A 322 59.86 42.17 -7.76
N ALA A 323 61.18 42.36 -7.69
CA ALA A 323 61.83 43.05 -6.57
C ALA A 323 62.94 43.98 -7.07
N LEU A 324 63.16 45.09 -6.38
CA LEU A 324 64.31 45.96 -6.61
C LEU A 324 65.45 45.53 -5.69
N VAL A 325 66.59 45.15 -6.27
CA VAL A 325 67.80 44.86 -5.51
C VAL A 325 68.79 46.01 -5.68
N SER A 326 69.28 46.53 -4.57
CA SER A 326 70.30 47.58 -4.55
C SER A 326 71.60 47.05 -5.15
N ALA A 327 72.07 47.67 -6.22
CA ALA A 327 73.36 47.32 -6.81
C ALA A 327 74.48 47.94 -5.97
N THR A 328 75.33 47.10 -5.35
CA THR A 328 76.60 47.52 -4.74
C THR A 328 77.61 47.83 -5.85
N GLY A 329 77.47 49.02 -6.46
CA GLY A 329 78.33 49.50 -7.54
C GLY A 329 78.02 50.95 -7.96
N VAL A 330 79.01 51.61 -8.56
CA VAL A 330 79.21 53.07 -8.68
C VAL A 330 78.08 53.86 -9.39
N SER A 331 77.05 53.22 -9.96
CA SER A 331 75.95 53.92 -10.66
C SER A 331 74.65 54.05 -9.87
N GLY A 332 74.48 53.44 -8.69
CA GLY A 332 73.30 53.65 -7.83
C GLY A 332 71.93 53.27 -8.42
N VAL A 333 71.89 52.66 -9.61
CA VAL A 333 70.68 52.20 -10.29
C VAL A 333 70.29 50.84 -9.73
N PRO A 334 69.16 50.69 -9.01
CA PRO A 334 68.69 49.38 -8.53
C PRO A 334 68.39 48.46 -9.72
N LYS A 335 68.79 47.19 -9.59
CA LYS A 335 68.51 46.14 -10.57
C LYS A 335 67.14 45.53 -10.27
N VAL A 336 66.31 45.38 -11.30
CA VAL A 336 65.01 44.70 -11.17
C VAL A 336 65.25 43.20 -11.24
N LEU A 337 64.86 42.47 -10.20
CA LEU A 337 64.66 41.04 -10.26
C LEU A 337 63.26 40.80 -10.84
N PRO A 338 63.13 40.13 -12.00
CA PRO A 338 61.84 39.95 -12.64
C PRO A 338 60.92 39.04 -11.82
N SER A 339 59.62 39.26 -11.96
CA SER A 339 58.58 38.40 -11.40
C SER A 339 58.50 37.07 -12.15
N GLU A 340 58.22 35.98 -11.43
CA GLU A 340 58.00 34.64 -12.00
C GLU A 340 56.59 34.16 -11.64
N PRO A 341 55.75 33.75 -12.61
CA PRO A 341 54.46 33.14 -12.33
C PRO A 341 54.60 31.85 -11.49
N GLY A 342 53.65 31.63 -10.60
CA GLY A 342 53.53 30.39 -9.83
C GLY A 342 52.60 29.38 -10.49
N ALA A 343 52.57 28.16 -9.96
CA ALA A 343 51.66 27.09 -10.35
C ALA A 343 51.09 26.42 -9.09
N ARG A 344 49.76 26.40 -8.96
CA ARG A 344 49.04 25.70 -7.89
C ARG A 344 48.15 24.63 -8.50
N ILE A 345 47.94 23.53 -7.80
CA ILE A 345 47.06 22.46 -8.29
C ILE A 345 45.60 22.93 -8.25
N ASP A 346 44.91 22.80 -9.39
CA ASP A 346 43.46 22.89 -9.47
C ASP A 346 42.88 21.51 -9.18
N TRP A 347 42.47 21.30 -7.93
CA TRP A 347 41.93 20.03 -7.46
C TRP A 347 40.59 19.68 -8.11
N ASP A 348 39.73 20.67 -8.37
CA ASP A 348 38.42 20.43 -8.95
C ASP A 348 38.53 19.98 -10.40
N ARG A 349 39.38 20.64 -11.19
CA ARG A 349 39.67 20.22 -12.57
C ARG A 349 40.40 18.87 -12.60
N THR A 350 41.37 18.66 -11.72
CA THR A 350 42.12 17.39 -11.66
C THR A 350 41.19 16.20 -11.41
N PHE A 351 40.29 16.28 -10.41
CA PHE A 351 39.38 15.18 -10.10
C PHE A 351 38.21 15.06 -11.09
N THR A 352 37.80 16.15 -11.74
CA THR A 352 36.87 16.09 -12.87
C THR A 352 37.46 15.31 -14.04
N GLU A 353 38.72 15.57 -14.40
CA GLU A 353 39.40 14.84 -15.47
C GLU A 353 39.70 13.39 -15.08
N LEU A 354 39.98 13.10 -13.80
CA LEU A 354 40.07 11.73 -13.29
C LEU A 354 38.78 10.97 -13.57
N MET A 355 37.63 11.52 -13.18
CA MET A 355 36.33 10.89 -13.42
C MET A 355 36.12 10.60 -14.90
N ARG A 356 36.39 11.57 -15.77
CA ARG A 356 36.25 11.40 -17.23
C ARG A 356 37.20 10.34 -17.79
N THR A 357 38.43 10.29 -17.31
CA THR A 357 39.47 9.39 -17.83
C THR A 357 39.19 7.94 -17.42
N VAL A 358 38.77 7.72 -16.17
CA VAL A 358 38.57 6.38 -15.61
C VAL A 358 37.22 5.77 -16.01
N THR A 359 36.21 6.60 -16.31
CA THR A 359 34.86 6.14 -16.69
C THR A 359 34.61 6.10 -18.21
N ARG A 360 35.63 6.35 -19.03
CA ARG A 360 35.54 6.16 -20.49
C ARG A 360 35.23 4.70 -20.81
N PRO A 361 34.24 4.39 -21.68
CA PRO A 361 33.94 3.02 -22.05
C PRO A 361 35.15 2.40 -22.76
N ALA A 362 35.55 1.20 -22.31
CA ALA A 362 36.72 0.47 -22.82
C ALA A 362 36.67 0.16 -24.33
N ALA A 363 35.52 0.33 -24.99
CA ALA A 363 35.33 0.07 -26.42
C ALA A 363 36.13 1.00 -27.36
N GLU A 364 36.48 2.23 -26.94
CA GLU A 364 37.35 3.11 -27.76
C GLU A 364 38.84 2.81 -27.62
N ALA A 365 39.25 2.09 -26.56
CA ALA A 365 40.65 1.74 -26.33
C ALA A 365 41.13 0.58 -27.22
N GLU A 366 40.21 -0.24 -27.74
CA GLU A 366 40.53 -1.31 -28.71
C GLU A 366 40.40 -0.84 -30.17
N ALA A 367 39.48 0.08 -30.48
CA ALA A 367 39.31 0.63 -31.83
C ALA A 367 40.54 1.44 -32.32
N GLY A 368 41.32 2.02 -31.40
CA GLY A 368 42.59 2.69 -31.71
C GLY A 368 43.73 1.74 -32.06
N VAL A 369 43.63 0.45 -31.73
CA VAL A 369 44.70 -0.55 -31.98
C VAL A 369 44.52 -1.21 -33.35
N GLU A 370 43.30 -1.31 -33.87
CA GLU A 370 43.06 -1.89 -35.20
C GLU A 370 43.47 -0.96 -36.35
N ALA A 371 43.52 0.37 -36.13
CA ALA A 371 43.89 1.33 -37.17
C ALA A 371 45.41 1.42 -37.43
N GLU A 372 46.25 0.94 -36.52
CA GLU A 372 47.73 1.07 -36.61
C GLU A 372 48.43 -0.28 -36.83
N ALA A 373 47.68 -1.39 -36.90
CA ALA A 373 48.20 -2.75 -37.06
C ALA A 373 48.41 -3.20 -38.52
N LEU A 374 48.85 -2.30 -39.42
CA LEU A 374 49.14 -2.68 -40.81
C LEU A 374 50.61 -2.71 -41.23
N TRP A 375 51.60 -2.32 -40.42
CA TRP A 375 53.00 -2.68 -40.70
C TRP A 375 53.92 -2.65 -39.46
N GLY A 376 54.39 -3.84 -39.03
CA GLY A 376 55.51 -3.99 -38.10
C GLY A 376 55.62 -5.42 -37.54
N PRO A 377 56.84 -5.98 -37.37
CA PRO A 377 57.02 -7.36 -36.94
C PRO A 377 56.57 -7.55 -35.48
N GLN A 378 55.83 -8.62 -35.22
CA GLN A 378 55.30 -8.99 -33.90
C GLN A 378 56.44 -9.31 -32.93
N ILE A 379 56.58 -8.50 -31.89
CA ILE A 379 57.37 -8.84 -30.69
C ILE A 379 56.40 -9.52 -29.71
N PRO A 380 56.73 -10.70 -29.15
CA PRO A 380 55.87 -11.36 -28.18
C PRO A 380 55.73 -10.50 -26.91
N SER A 381 54.49 -10.17 -26.56
CA SER A 381 54.10 -9.41 -25.38
C SER A 381 54.44 -10.17 -24.09
N VAL A 382 55.20 -9.53 -23.20
CA VAL A 382 55.47 -10.02 -21.84
C VAL A 382 54.19 -9.88 -20.99
N PRO A 383 53.73 -10.92 -20.28
CA PRO A 383 52.58 -10.81 -19.39
C PRO A 383 53.01 -10.17 -18.07
N GLY A 384 52.53 -8.95 -17.80
CA GLY A 384 52.79 -8.26 -16.51
C GLY A 384 52.60 -6.74 -16.47
N GLU A 385 52.35 -6.07 -17.60
CA GLU A 385 52.16 -4.61 -17.61
C GLU A 385 50.70 -4.25 -17.30
N SER A 386 50.42 -4.02 -16.02
CA SER A 386 49.22 -3.30 -15.61
C SER A 386 49.33 -1.90 -16.22
N ARG A 387 48.53 -1.58 -17.25
CA ARG A 387 48.45 -0.21 -17.80
C ARG A 387 48.11 0.74 -16.64
N GLU A 388 49.11 1.43 -16.11
CA GLU A 388 48.92 2.41 -15.05
C GLU A 388 47.92 3.47 -15.52
N ARG A 389 46.88 3.69 -14.73
CA ARG A 389 45.84 4.69 -15.04
C ARG A 389 46.38 6.05 -14.64
N GLU A 390 47.22 6.60 -15.49
CA GLU A 390 47.84 7.90 -15.28
C GLU A 390 46.82 9.02 -15.52
N VAL A 391 46.67 9.91 -14.54
CA VAL A 391 45.86 11.13 -14.64
C VAL A 391 46.77 12.34 -14.43
N PRO A 392 46.84 13.28 -15.39
CA PRO A 392 47.65 14.47 -15.23
C PRO A 392 47.04 15.42 -14.19
N VAL A 393 47.89 15.97 -13.34
CA VAL A 393 47.50 17.02 -12.39
C VAL A 393 47.35 18.35 -13.15
N VAL A 394 46.20 19.01 -12.97
CA VAL A 394 45.89 20.29 -13.62
C VAL A 394 46.35 21.43 -12.71
N TYR A 395 46.98 22.46 -13.29
CA TYR A 395 47.49 23.62 -12.55
C TYR A 395 46.79 24.91 -12.96
N ASP A 396 46.54 25.76 -11.97
CA ASP A 396 46.24 27.17 -12.15
C ASP A 396 47.52 27.99 -12.07
N ILE A 397 47.63 28.97 -12.99
CA ILE A 397 48.73 29.92 -13.00
C ILE A 397 48.45 30.97 -11.91
N LEU A 398 49.39 31.10 -10.97
CA LEU A 398 49.35 32.16 -9.97
C LEU A 398 50.11 33.38 -10.49
N GLU A 399 49.40 34.47 -10.71
CA GLU A 399 50.05 35.74 -11.06
C GLU A 399 50.80 36.31 -9.84
N PRO A 400 52.00 36.88 -10.06
CA PRO A 400 52.72 37.59 -9.01
C PRO A 400 51.94 38.83 -8.59
N ALA A 401 51.91 39.13 -7.29
CA ALA A 401 51.19 40.30 -6.76
C ALA A 401 51.81 41.64 -7.21
N VAL A 402 53.09 41.62 -7.62
CA VAL A 402 53.78 42.76 -8.23
C VAL A 402 54.50 42.27 -9.47
N THR A 403 54.08 42.75 -10.64
CA THR A 403 54.68 42.36 -11.91
C THR A 403 55.93 43.20 -12.21
N THR A 404 56.79 42.67 -13.08
CA THR A 404 57.95 43.41 -13.59
C THR A 404 57.51 44.70 -14.28
N ASP A 405 56.41 44.67 -15.03
CA ASP A 405 55.86 45.84 -15.73
C ASP A 405 55.31 46.90 -14.77
N ASP A 406 54.78 46.50 -13.61
CA ASP A 406 54.31 47.44 -12.59
C ASP A 406 55.49 48.21 -11.97
N LEU A 407 56.60 47.53 -11.67
CA LEU A 407 57.82 48.17 -11.14
C LEU A 407 58.53 49.03 -12.18
N LEU A 408 58.49 48.64 -13.45
CA LEU A 408 59.06 49.45 -14.53
C LEU A 408 58.21 50.70 -14.78
N ARG A 409 56.87 50.61 -14.71
CA ARG A 409 55.97 51.76 -14.81
C ARG A 409 56.12 52.72 -13.63
N SER A 410 56.25 52.22 -12.40
CA SER A 410 56.43 53.09 -11.22
C SER A 410 57.75 53.86 -11.23
N ARG A 411 58.77 53.39 -11.96
CA ARG A 411 60.07 54.08 -12.12
C ARG A 411 60.02 55.28 -13.07
N HIS A 412 59.06 55.30 -13.99
CA HIS A 412 58.90 56.34 -15.00
C HIS A 412 57.78 57.35 -14.67
N ALA A 413 57.10 57.20 -13.54
CA ALA A 413 56.20 58.22 -13.03
C ALA A 413 57.04 59.46 -12.64
N PRO A 414 56.79 60.65 -13.22
CA PRO A 414 57.43 61.87 -12.76
C PRO A 414 56.96 62.17 -11.33
N ASN A 415 57.91 62.47 -10.44
CA ASN A 415 57.63 62.98 -9.09
C ASN A 415 56.88 64.30 -9.12
#